data_AF-A0A2V9K289-F1
#
_entry.id   AF-A0A2V9K289-F1
#
_cell.length_a   1.000
_cell.length_b   1.000
_cell.length_c   1.000
_cell.angle_alpha   90.00
_cell.angle_beta   90.00
_cell.angle_gamma   90.00
#
_symmetry.space_group_name_H-M   'P 1'
#
loop_
_entity.id
_entity.type
_entity.pdbx_description
1 polymer ?
#
loop_
_entity_poly.entity_id
_entity_poly.type
_entity_poly.pdbx_seq_one_letter_code
_entity_poly.pdbx_strand_id
1 'polypeptide(L)'
;MGSLDASGIAGPFELSTRQKDITLEDFRHSVKISDNNGSVQLRAAVAPVHPIEVDLKKGDIEVALPPNCNFQIDASSSHGEVDSEFSGLKITKQGDVHSISGSYGKGGPTIHLSTSYGTIRLNRLGPRPPSTPPSSGNSDGGEKRAFASPRAAGVRPRRIALL
;
A
#
# COMPACT_ATOMS: atom_id res chain seq x y z
N MET A 1 4.44 -20.43 9.36
CA MET A 1 3.70 -19.59 8.40
C MET A 1 2.26 -19.54 8.87
N GLY A 2 1.72 -18.37 9.16
CA GLY A 2 0.30 -18.28 9.46
C GLY A 2 -0.13 -16.83 9.44
N SER A 3 -1.04 -16.51 8.54
CA SER A 3 -1.75 -15.24 8.51
C SER A 3 -2.84 -15.22 9.59
N LEU A 4 -3.28 -14.02 9.93
CA LEU A 4 -4.47 -13.79 10.72
C LEU A 4 -5.37 -12.85 9.93
N ASP A 5 -6.54 -13.37 9.56
CA ASP A 5 -7.52 -12.66 8.79
C ASP A 5 -8.76 -12.46 9.66
N ALA A 6 -9.13 -11.21 9.88
CA ALA A 6 -10.25 -10.83 10.73
C ALA A 6 -11.18 -9.89 9.95
N SER A 7 -12.48 -10.17 10.01
CA SER A 7 -13.51 -9.37 9.33
C SER A 7 -14.74 -9.19 10.20
N GLY A 8 -15.44 -8.06 10.06
CA GLY A 8 -16.71 -7.79 10.74
C GLY A 8 -16.56 -7.58 12.25
N ILE A 9 -15.56 -6.79 12.66
CA ILE A 9 -15.27 -6.53 14.07
C ILE A 9 -16.25 -5.49 14.62
N ALA A 10 -17.25 -5.99 15.36
CA ALA A 10 -18.28 -5.23 16.04
C ALA A 10 -17.98 -4.94 17.53
N GLY A 11 -16.75 -5.19 17.99
CA GLY A 11 -16.31 -4.91 19.37
C GLY A 11 -14.86 -4.44 19.43
N PRO A 12 -14.35 -4.02 20.60
CA PRO A 12 -12.95 -3.66 20.75
C PRO A 12 -12.07 -4.87 20.39
N PHE A 13 -11.08 -4.65 19.52
CA PHE A 13 -10.19 -5.69 19.04
C PHE A 13 -8.76 -5.35 19.41
N GLU A 14 -8.17 -6.20 20.25
CA GLU A 14 -6.77 -6.10 20.63
C GLU A 14 -6.04 -7.35 20.17
N LEU A 15 -5.00 -7.15 19.38
CA LEU A 15 -4.20 -8.24 18.82
C LEU A 15 -2.73 -7.99 19.10
N SER A 16 -2.08 -8.97 19.73
CA SER A 16 -0.64 -8.96 19.96
C SER A 16 -0.01 -10.20 19.36
N THR A 17 0.90 -10.01 18.41
CA THR A 17 1.64 -11.07 17.72
C THR A 17 3.13 -10.73 17.67
N ARG A 18 3.94 -11.74 17.31
CA ARG A 18 5.39 -11.59 17.15
C ARG A 18 5.83 -11.70 15.70
N GLN A 19 5.18 -12.54 14.90
CA GLN A 19 5.60 -12.77 13.52
C GLN A 19 4.45 -13.34 12.68
N LYS A 20 3.51 -12.48 12.28
CA LYS A 20 2.36 -12.85 11.44
C LYS A 20 1.92 -11.70 10.55
N ASP A 21 1.37 -12.07 9.41
CA ASP A 21 0.65 -11.16 8.53
C ASP A 21 -0.78 -10.99 9.03
N ILE A 22 -1.22 -9.74 9.16
CA ILE A 22 -2.53 -9.40 9.73
C ILE A 22 -3.34 -8.65 8.68
N THR A 23 -4.49 -9.22 8.34
CA THR A 23 -5.48 -8.59 7.48
C THR A 23 -6.71 -8.29 8.32
N LEU A 24 -7.07 -7.01 8.45
CA LEU A 24 -8.26 -6.59 9.17
C LEU A 24 -9.20 -5.82 8.25
N GLU A 25 -10.43 -6.31 8.10
CA GLU A 25 -11.46 -5.74 7.23
C GLU A 25 -12.76 -5.45 8.02
N ASP A 26 -13.53 -4.45 7.60
CA ASP A 26 -14.83 -4.06 8.20
C ASP A 26 -14.82 -3.98 9.74
N PHE A 27 -13.89 -3.20 10.29
CA PHE A 27 -13.85 -2.90 11.72
C PHE A 27 -14.64 -1.61 12.03
N ARG A 28 -15.45 -1.64 13.09
CA ARG A 28 -16.31 -0.50 13.48
C ARG A 28 -15.98 0.10 14.84
N HIS A 29 -15.12 -0.53 15.62
CA HIS A 29 -14.75 -0.14 16.98
C HIS A 29 -13.25 0.14 17.11
N SER A 30 -12.79 0.36 18.34
CA SER A 30 -11.39 0.57 18.67
C SER A 30 -10.56 -0.66 18.30
N VAL A 31 -9.45 -0.42 17.59
CA VAL A 31 -8.53 -1.47 17.15
C VAL A 31 -7.15 -1.17 17.71
N LYS A 32 -6.55 -2.16 18.38
CA LYS A 32 -5.18 -2.09 18.84
C LYS A 32 -4.41 -3.29 18.32
N ILE A 33 -3.38 -3.05 17.52
CA ILE A 33 -2.56 -4.09 16.95
C ILE A 33 -1.11 -3.85 17.37
N SER A 34 -0.47 -4.88 17.88
CA SER A 34 0.96 -4.87 18.21
C SER A 34 1.64 -6.08 17.58
N ASP A 35 2.57 -5.85 16.65
CA ASP A 35 3.36 -6.91 16.03
C ASP A 35 4.85 -6.57 16.00
N ASN A 36 5.71 -7.60 16.07
CA ASN A 36 7.16 -7.39 16.04
C ASN A 36 7.75 -7.48 14.63
N ASN A 37 7.25 -8.37 13.79
CA ASN A 37 7.79 -8.61 12.47
C ASN A 37 6.72 -9.18 11.52
N GLY A 38 6.17 -8.35 10.65
CA GLY A 38 5.13 -8.77 9.73
C GLY A 38 4.55 -7.61 8.94
N SER A 39 3.49 -7.90 8.19
CA SER A 39 2.74 -6.89 7.44
C SER A 39 1.36 -6.71 8.05
N VAL A 40 0.93 -5.45 8.22
CA VAL A 40 -0.42 -5.14 8.72
C VAL A 40 -1.20 -4.39 7.65
N GLN A 41 -2.29 -5.00 7.22
CA GLN A 41 -3.24 -4.41 6.28
C GLN A 41 -4.55 -4.13 6.98
N LEU A 42 -4.93 -2.86 7.01
CA LEU A 42 -6.17 -2.38 7.61
C LEU A 42 -7.05 -1.78 6.53
N ARG A 43 -8.27 -2.31 6.38
CA ARG A 43 -9.27 -1.79 5.45
C ARG A 43 -10.54 -1.42 6.18
N ALA A 44 -10.80 -0.12 6.24
CA ALA A 44 -12.06 0.38 6.79
C ALA A 44 -13.12 0.41 5.68
N ALA A 45 -14.19 -0.38 5.80
CA ALA A 45 -15.32 -0.31 4.86
C ALA A 45 -16.25 0.88 5.15
N VAL A 46 -16.26 1.35 6.41
CA VAL A 46 -17.07 2.46 6.90
C VAL A 46 -16.14 3.47 7.55
N ALA A 47 -16.56 4.74 7.63
CA ALA A 47 -15.78 5.76 8.31
C ALA A 47 -15.46 5.33 9.76
N PRO A 48 -14.17 5.26 10.15
CA PRO A 48 -13.82 4.90 11.50
C PRO A 48 -14.40 5.96 12.45
N VAL A 49 -15.10 5.50 13.48
CA VAL A 49 -15.72 6.34 14.52
C VAL A 49 -14.94 6.28 15.83
N HIS A 50 -13.98 5.35 15.90
CA HIS A 50 -13.20 5.01 17.09
C HIS A 50 -11.70 5.10 16.80
N PRO A 51 -10.86 5.28 17.83
CA PRO A 51 -9.42 5.38 17.67
C PRO A 51 -8.81 4.04 17.23
N ILE A 52 -7.76 4.12 16.43
CA ILE A 52 -7.02 2.97 15.91
C ILE A 52 -5.57 3.14 16.31
N GLU A 53 -4.99 2.12 16.94
CA GLU A 53 -3.59 2.08 17.33
C GLU A 53 -2.91 0.89 16.67
N VAL A 54 -1.83 1.15 15.95
CA VAL A 54 -1.00 0.11 15.34
C VAL A 54 0.44 0.35 15.73
N ASP A 55 1.05 -0.63 16.38
CA ASP A 55 2.46 -0.62 16.75
C ASP A 55 3.16 -1.80 16.07
N LEU A 56 4.15 -1.48 15.23
CA LEU A 56 4.97 -2.44 14.54
C LEU A 56 6.45 -2.21 14.83
N LYS A 57 7.21 -3.28 15.02
CA LYS A 57 8.66 -3.13 15.17
C LYS A 57 9.39 -3.24 13.84
N LYS A 58 9.03 -4.21 13.02
CA LYS A 58 9.57 -4.41 11.67
C LYS A 58 8.47 -4.79 10.68
N GLY A 59 8.41 -4.07 9.58
CA GLY A 59 7.53 -4.36 8.45
C GLY A 59 6.59 -3.20 8.12
N ASP A 60 5.70 -3.48 7.17
CA ASP A 60 4.94 -2.47 6.47
C ASP A 60 3.53 -2.33 7.04
N ILE A 61 3.06 -1.08 7.11
CA ILE A 61 1.71 -0.74 7.55
C ILE A 61 0.96 -0.17 6.35
N GLU A 62 -0.08 -0.84 5.91
CA GLU A 62 -0.98 -0.34 4.88
C GLU A 62 -2.36 -0.09 5.47
N VAL A 63 -2.81 1.16 5.40
CA VAL A 63 -4.13 1.55 5.90
C VAL A 63 -4.93 2.17 4.77
N ALA A 64 -6.05 1.55 4.43
CA ALA A 64 -6.95 1.98 3.39
C ALA A 64 -8.26 2.50 4.01
N LEU A 65 -8.52 3.80 3.83
CA LEU A 65 -9.68 4.48 4.40
C LEU A 65 -10.53 5.12 3.30
N PRO A 66 -11.86 5.11 3.41
CA PRO A 66 -12.71 5.71 2.38
C PRO A 66 -12.66 7.26 2.42
N PRO A 67 -12.92 7.95 1.30
CA PRO A 67 -12.78 9.41 1.20
C PRO A 67 -13.82 10.20 2.01
N ASN A 68 -14.91 9.56 2.40
CA ASN A 68 -16.03 10.14 3.16
C ASN A 68 -15.84 10.06 4.69
N CYS A 69 -14.59 9.97 5.16
CA CYS A 69 -14.27 9.89 6.59
C CYS A 69 -13.72 11.20 7.12
N ASN A 70 -13.94 11.46 8.41
CA ASN A 70 -13.27 12.51 9.16
C ASN A 70 -12.45 11.85 10.27
N PHE A 71 -11.14 12.07 10.28
CA PHE A 71 -10.23 11.45 11.25
C PHE A 71 -9.01 12.33 11.46
N GLN A 72 -8.30 12.09 12.55
CA GLN A 72 -6.98 12.63 12.80
C GLN A 72 -5.98 11.49 12.65
N ILE A 73 -4.89 11.72 11.92
CA ILE A 73 -3.83 10.73 11.73
C ILE A 73 -2.57 11.24 12.41
N ASP A 74 -1.90 10.33 13.09
CA ASP A 74 -0.57 10.51 13.65
C ASP A 74 0.21 9.23 13.36
N ALA A 75 1.10 9.28 12.37
CA ALA A 75 1.93 8.17 11.96
C ALA A 75 3.40 8.50 12.25
N SER A 76 4.17 7.55 12.73
CA SER A 76 5.60 7.71 13.00
C SER A 76 6.37 6.46 12.58
N SER A 77 7.46 6.67 11.86
CA SER A 77 8.39 5.64 11.38
C SER A 77 9.81 6.05 11.73
N SER A 78 10.53 5.25 12.52
CA SER A 78 11.90 5.63 12.94
C SER A 78 12.96 5.42 11.87
N HIS A 79 12.78 4.44 10.99
CA HIS A 79 13.73 4.11 9.93
C HIS A 79 13.01 3.46 8.75
N GLY A 80 12.42 4.29 7.90
CA GLY A 80 11.64 3.83 6.77
C GLY A 80 11.03 4.99 6.00
N GLU A 81 9.99 4.70 5.23
CA GLU A 81 9.28 5.71 4.44
C GLU A 81 7.85 5.87 4.93
N VAL A 82 7.31 7.07 4.74
CA VAL A 82 5.91 7.36 5.04
C VAL A 82 5.28 8.00 3.81
N ASP A 83 4.21 7.39 3.33
CA ASP A 83 3.47 7.79 2.15
C ASP A 83 2.00 8.02 2.50
N SER A 84 1.39 9.02 1.88
CA SER A 84 0.02 9.40 2.16
C SER A 84 -0.66 9.97 0.93
N GLU A 85 -1.75 9.34 0.50
CA GLU A 85 -2.61 9.83 -0.58
C GLU A 85 -3.63 10.88 -0.10
N PHE A 86 -3.69 11.15 1.20
CA PHE A 86 -4.57 12.16 1.78
C PHE A 86 -3.94 13.55 1.70
N SER A 87 -4.57 14.44 0.92
CA SER A 87 -4.17 15.85 0.83
C SER A 87 -4.52 16.60 2.11
N GLY A 88 -3.59 17.42 2.61
CA GLY A 88 -3.77 18.24 3.82
C GLY A 88 -3.09 17.70 5.08
N LEU A 89 -2.33 16.60 4.98
CA LEU A 89 -1.53 16.08 6.09
C LEU A 89 -0.15 16.72 6.14
N LYS A 90 0.35 16.97 7.35
CA LYS A 90 1.69 17.53 7.59
C LYS A 90 2.67 16.39 7.77
N ILE A 91 3.52 16.19 6.77
CA ILE A 91 4.62 15.22 6.84
C ILE A 91 5.83 15.92 7.46
N THR A 92 6.32 15.40 8.58
CA THR A 92 7.51 15.86 9.28
C THR A 92 8.61 14.82 9.11
N LYS A 93 9.71 15.18 8.48
CA LYS A 93 10.87 14.31 8.32
C LYS A 93 12.02 14.89 9.14
N GLN A 94 12.47 14.16 10.15
CA GLN A 94 13.53 14.59 11.07
C GLN A 94 14.63 13.54 11.12
N GLY A 95 15.67 13.74 10.30
CA GLY A 95 16.76 12.77 10.15
C GLY A 95 16.24 11.45 9.59
N ASP A 96 16.47 10.37 10.33
CA ASP A 96 15.97 9.03 10.00
C ASP A 96 14.49 8.82 10.34
N VAL A 97 13.95 9.64 11.24
CA VAL A 97 12.56 9.51 11.73
C VAL A 97 11.61 10.31 10.84
N HIS A 98 10.57 9.65 10.35
CA HIS A 98 9.55 10.17 9.47
C HIS A 98 8.20 10.07 10.15
N SER A 99 7.50 11.19 10.31
CA SER A 99 6.17 11.23 10.91
C SER A 99 5.18 11.97 10.03
N ILE A 100 3.91 11.63 10.14
CA ILE A 100 2.81 12.31 9.45
C ILE A 100 1.79 12.66 10.52
N SER A 101 1.41 13.92 10.61
CA SER A 101 0.32 14.35 11.48
C SER A 101 -0.64 15.25 10.73
N GLY A 102 -1.93 15.10 10.99
CA GLY A 102 -2.92 15.98 10.39
C GLY A 102 -4.34 15.54 10.68
N SER A 103 -5.27 16.45 10.43
CA SER A 103 -6.70 16.19 10.54
C SER A 103 -7.32 16.27 9.14
N TYR A 104 -8.12 15.27 8.80
CA TYR A 104 -8.81 15.17 7.53
C TYR A 104 -10.33 15.33 7.76
N GLY A 105 -10.98 16.17 6.96
CA GLY A 105 -12.41 16.47 7.08
C GLY A 105 -12.74 17.42 8.24
N LYS A 106 -13.68 17.03 9.12
CA LYS A 106 -14.16 17.83 10.26
C LYS A 106 -13.37 17.64 11.57
N GLY A 107 -12.32 16.82 11.55
CA GLY A 107 -11.72 16.29 12.78
C GLY A 107 -12.57 15.15 13.34
N GLY A 108 -11.94 14.07 13.79
CA GLY A 108 -12.62 12.83 14.18
C GLY A 108 -11.72 11.95 15.05
N PRO A 109 -11.91 10.62 15.06
CA PRO A 109 -11.08 9.74 15.87
C PRO A 109 -9.61 9.78 15.43
N THR A 110 -8.73 9.54 16.40
CA THR A 110 -7.28 9.51 16.20
C THR A 110 -6.83 8.14 15.72
N ILE A 111 -6.10 8.12 14.62
CA ILE A 111 -5.42 6.95 14.05
C ILE A 111 -3.95 7.14 14.36
N HIS A 112 -3.40 6.27 15.20
CA HIS A 112 -2.01 6.29 15.61
C HIS A 112 -1.28 5.09 15.01
N LEU A 113 -0.28 5.36 14.17
CA LEU A 113 0.54 4.34 13.51
C LEU A 113 1.98 4.52 13.95
N SER A 114 2.61 3.49 14.47
CA SER A 114 3.99 3.51 14.96
C SER A 114 4.75 2.35 14.33
N THR A 115 5.87 2.64 13.66
CA THR A 115 6.80 1.62 13.20
C THR A 115 8.26 1.99 13.51
N SER A 116 9.09 1.00 13.88
CA SER A 116 10.53 1.25 14.01
C SER A 116 11.26 1.11 12.68
N TYR A 117 10.90 0.12 11.87
CA TYR A 117 11.54 -0.17 10.58
C TYR A 117 10.50 -0.65 9.57
N GLY A 118 10.27 0.12 8.51
CA GLY A 118 9.36 -0.25 7.44
C GLY A 118 8.55 0.94 6.93
N THR A 119 7.70 0.66 5.94
CA THR A 119 6.99 1.73 5.24
C THR A 119 5.55 1.85 5.71
N ILE A 120 5.12 3.07 6.02
CA ILE A 120 3.72 3.39 6.33
C ILE A 120 3.07 3.94 5.06
N ARG A 121 1.99 3.31 4.61
CA ARG A 121 1.20 3.75 3.46
C ARG A 121 -0.23 4.03 3.87
N LEU A 122 -0.64 5.27 3.66
CA LEU A 122 -2.00 5.71 3.91
C LEU A 122 -2.72 5.91 2.57
N ASN A 123 -3.50 4.91 2.18
CA ASN A 123 -4.24 4.91 0.92
C ASN A 123 -5.68 5.35 1.10
N ARG A 124 -6.19 6.05 0.09
CA ARG A 124 -7.61 6.37 0.01
C ARG A 124 -8.30 5.22 -0.73
N LEU A 125 -9.29 4.58 -0.11
CA LEU A 125 -10.21 3.65 -0.78
C LEU A 125 -11.06 4.42 -1.80
N GLY A 126 -10.45 4.73 -2.94
CA GLY A 126 -11.16 5.15 -4.14
C GLY A 126 -11.79 3.95 -4.83
N PRO A 127 -12.74 4.17 -5.75
CA PRO A 127 -13.18 3.11 -6.65
C PRO A 127 -11.95 2.60 -7.41
N ARG A 128 -11.56 1.35 -7.14
CA ARG A 128 -10.46 0.68 -7.81
C ARG A 128 -10.74 0.64 -9.32
N PRO A 129 -9.96 1.29 -10.20
CA PRO A 129 -9.88 0.80 -11.56
C PRO A 129 -9.30 -0.63 -11.48
N PRO A 130 -9.84 -1.61 -12.24
CA PRO A 130 -9.34 -2.97 -12.21
C PRO A 130 -7.84 -2.96 -12.51
N SER A 131 -7.10 -3.68 -11.68
CA SER A 131 -5.64 -3.83 -11.74
C SER A 131 -5.16 -4.09 -13.16
N THR A 132 -4.35 -3.18 -13.69
CA THR A 132 -3.39 -3.52 -14.73
C THR A 132 -2.43 -4.55 -14.12
N PRO A 133 -2.35 -5.78 -14.65
CA PRO A 133 -1.34 -6.75 -14.21
C PRO A 133 0.07 -6.16 -14.39
N PRO A 134 1.03 -6.58 -13.54
CA PRO A 134 2.34 -5.97 -13.42
C PRO A 134 3.07 -5.97 -14.76
N SER A 135 3.76 -4.87 -15.06
CA SER A 135 4.80 -4.81 -16.08
C SER A 135 5.70 -6.04 -15.94
N SER A 136 5.56 -6.99 -16.86
CA SER A 136 6.59 -7.98 -17.11
C SER A 136 7.83 -7.19 -17.49
N GLY A 137 8.80 -7.15 -16.59
CA GLY A 137 10.15 -6.72 -16.89
C GLY A 137 10.66 -7.57 -18.03
N ASN A 138 10.63 -7.02 -19.23
CA ASN A 138 11.27 -7.62 -20.38
C ASN A 138 12.78 -7.38 -20.27
N SER A 139 13.40 -8.11 -19.35
CA SER A 139 14.82 -8.44 -19.41
C SER A 139 14.97 -9.51 -20.50
N ASP A 140 14.69 -9.15 -21.74
CA ASP A 140 15.12 -9.94 -22.90
C ASP A 140 16.63 -9.75 -22.99
N GLY A 141 17.33 -10.67 -22.30
CA GLY A 141 18.76 -10.83 -22.39
C GLY A 141 19.13 -10.94 -23.86
N GLY A 142 20.10 -10.12 -24.25
CA GLY A 142 20.62 -10.05 -25.61
C GLY A 142 20.80 -11.45 -26.22
N GLU A 143 19.96 -11.71 -27.22
CA GLU A 143 20.43 -11.99 -28.56
C GLU A 143 21.53 -13.06 -28.71
N LYS A 144 21.03 -14.25 -29.05
CA LYS A 144 21.34 -14.96 -30.30
C LYS A 144 22.77 -15.46 -30.50
N ARG A 145 23.04 -16.66 -29.96
CA ARG A 145 23.90 -17.64 -30.64
C ARG A 145 23.05 -18.39 -31.65
N ALA A 146 22.92 -17.85 -32.86
CA ALA A 146 22.41 -18.58 -34.01
C ALA A 146 23.31 -18.32 -35.21
N PHE A 147 23.77 -19.42 -35.79
CA PHE A 147 24.70 -19.55 -36.88
C PHE A 147 24.43 -18.59 -38.05
N ALA A 148 25.50 -17.94 -38.51
CA ALA A 148 25.52 -17.25 -39.78
C ALA A 148 25.35 -18.25 -40.94
N SER A 149 24.38 -18.01 -41.81
CA SER A 149 24.38 -18.49 -43.19
C SER A 149 23.89 -17.35 -44.08
N PRO A 150 24.76 -16.78 -44.93
CA PRO A 150 24.42 -15.60 -45.69
C PRO A 150 23.77 -15.92 -47.05
N ARG A 151 22.77 -15.09 -47.37
CA ARG A 151 22.65 -14.32 -48.63
C ARG A 151 21.82 -14.90 -49.79
N ALA A 152 21.13 -13.92 -50.39
CA ALA A 152 20.50 -13.83 -51.72
C ALA A 152 19.06 -14.35 -51.81
N ALA A 153 18.13 -13.75 -52.56
CA ALA A 153 17.98 -12.49 -53.28
C ALA A 153 16.54 -12.48 -53.88
N GLY A 154 16.02 -11.32 -54.32
CA GLY A 154 14.90 -11.24 -55.28
C GLY A 154 13.63 -10.57 -54.74
N VAL A 155 13.46 -9.24 -54.83
CA VAL A 155 12.98 -8.45 -55.99
C VAL A 155 11.44 -8.46 -56.17
N ARG A 156 10.82 -7.41 -55.59
CA ARG A 156 9.61 -6.64 -55.99
C ARG A 156 9.43 -6.53 -57.54
N PRO A 157 8.22 -6.36 -58.12
CA PRO A 157 7.25 -5.31 -57.75
C PRO A 157 5.75 -5.62 -58.01
N ARG A 158 4.82 -4.77 -57.54
CA ARG A 158 3.43 -4.74 -58.02
C ARG A 158 2.92 -3.30 -58.24
N ARG A 159 2.66 -3.01 -59.53
CA ARG A 159 1.65 -2.17 -60.18
C ARG A 159 1.22 -0.83 -59.55
N ILE A 160 1.27 0.22 -60.37
CA ILE A 160 0.25 1.28 -60.39
C ILE A 160 0.02 1.77 -61.83
N ALA A 161 -1.25 1.98 -62.15
CA ALA A 161 -1.81 2.35 -63.46
C ALA A 161 -1.68 3.86 -63.72
N LEU A 162 -1.74 4.25 -65.00
CA LEU A 162 -1.95 5.64 -65.39
C LEU A 162 -2.88 5.72 -66.60
N LEU A 163 -3.84 6.64 -66.48
CA LEU A 163 -4.84 7.17 -67.44
C LEU A 163 -6.11 6.35 -67.63
#